data_AF-A0A3M1E4H0-F1
#
_entry.id   AF-A0A3M1E4H0-F1
#
_cell.length_a   1.000
_cell.length_b   1.000
_cell.length_c   1.000
_cell.angle_alpha   90.00
_cell.angle_beta   90.00
_cell.angle_gamma   90.00
#
_symmetry.space_group_name_H-M   'P 1'
#
loop_
_entity.id
_entity.type
_entity.pdbx_description
1 polymer ?
#
loop_
_entity_poly.entity_id
_entity_poly.type
_entity_poly.pdbx_seq_one_letter_code
_entity_poly.pdbx_strand_id
1 'polypeptide(L)'
;QRNCASGMQAITSAYQAIQAGDGEIYLVGGTESMSNIPYILKGARWGYRLRHAELTDALWEGLTDPICGQIMGRTAENLAEKYNISREEQDEYAVNSHKKAFMAQRMGKFNDEIVPVEVTKKVAGQEVAKEVVTQDETINPGLTVQKAALYPAVFKEGGTVTPANSCPISDGAAAMIVCTAEKAAQLGLKPTARIVAYAYAAVDPAYMGIGPAHAMPKALKKAGLKLEDIDVIELNEAFAAQVLAVAIEMRNQGYDWDWSKVNPNGGAIALGHPVGATAAKLVATLTYEMQRRKARYGIDTMCVGGGQGGCLILERIPMD
;
A
#
# COMPACT_ATOMS: atom_id res chain seq x y z
N GLN A 1 8.01 6.91 -12.93
CA GLN A 1 7.23 5.74 -12.46
C GLN A 1 6.34 6.18 -11.30
N ARG A 2 5.23 5.47 -11.06
CA ARG A 2 4.34 5.69 -9.92
C ARG A 2 4.49 4.65 -8.80
N ASN A 3 5.45 3.72 -8.93
CA ASN A 3 5.86 2.74 -7.92
C ASN A 3 4.66 2.20 -7.11
N CYS A 4 4.66 2.37 -5.78
CA CYS A 4 3.60 1.92 -4.88
C CYS A 4 2.18 2.39 -5.27
N ALA A 5 2.05 3.55 -5.92
CA ALA A 5 0.79 4.13 -6.37
C ALA A 5 0.43 3.76 -7.83
N SER A 6 1.05 2.73 -8.42
CA SER A 6 0.74 2.32 -9.80
C SER A 6 -0.72 1.89 -9.95
N GLY A 7 -1.26 1.10 -9.00
CA GLY A 7 -2.70 0.78 -8.97
C GLY A 7 -3.59 2.01 -8.83
N MET A 8 -3.19 3.00 -8.01
CA MET A 8 -3.93 4.27 -7.87
C MET A 8 -3.88 5.08 -9.17
N GLN A 9 -2.75 5.07 -9.87
CA GLN A 9 -2.61 5.73 -11.17
C GLN A 9 -3.54 5.10 -12.20
N ALA A 10 -3.69 3.77 -12.21
CA ALA A 10 -4.66 3.12 -13.10
C ALA A 10 -6.10 3.60 -12.82
N ILE A 11 -6.50 3.65 -11.54
CA ILE A 11 -7.82 4.13 -11.12
C ILE A 11 -8.03 5.60 -11.52
N THR A 12 -7.08 6.47 -11.22
CA THR A 12 -7.19 7.91 -11.52
C THR A 12 -7.12 8.21 -13.02
N SER A 13 -6.38 7.41 -13.80
CA SER A 13 -6.38 7.50 -15.27
C SER A 13 -7.74 7.13 -15.87
N ALA A 14 -8.39 6.07 -15.38
CA ALA A 14 -9.75 5.74 -15.81
C ALA A 14 -10.75 6.84 -15.42
N TYR A 15 -10.65 7.36 -14.19
CA TYR A 15 -11.46 8.49 -13.77
C TYR A 15 -11.27 9.71 -14.68
N GLN A 16 -10.03 10.05 -15.05
CA GLN A 16 -9.74 11.15 -15.97
C GLN A 16 -10.31 10.89 -17.38
N ALA A 17 -10.14 9.69 -17.92
CA ALA A 17 -10.64 9.31 -19.24
C ALA A 17 -12.17 9.38 -19.31
N ILE A 18 -12.87 8.93 -18.26
CA ILE A 18 -14.32 9.10 -18.13
C ILE A 18 -14.72 10.58 -18.13
N GLN A 19 -14.03 11.41 -17.34
CA GLN A 19 -14.31 12.84 -17.30
C GLN A 19 -14.03 13.55 -18.64
N ALA A 20 -13.09 13.05 -19.42
CA ALA A 20 -12.77 13.57 -20.75
C ALA A 20 -13.73 13.08 -21.85
N GLY A 21 -14.55 12.07 -21.57
CA GLY A 21 -15.45 11.45 -22.56
C GLY A 21 -14.79 10.39 -23.44
N ASP A 22 -13.60 9.90 -23.08
CA ASP A 22 -12.84 8.91 -23.86
C ASP A 22 -13.39 7.47 -23.68
N GLY A 23 -14.30 7.26 -22.73
CA GLY A 23 -14.96 5.99 -22.48
C GLY A 23 -15.83 6.04 -21.23
N GLU A 24 -16.67 5.03 -21.05
CA GLU A 24 -17.69 5.01 -20.00
C GLU A 24 -17.44 3.94 -18.93
N ILE A 25 -16.54 2.98 -19.19
CA ILE A 25 -16.26 1.83 -18.35
C ILE A 25 -14.84 1.32 -18.57
N TYR A 26 -14.12 1.07 -17.47
CA TYR A 26 -12.74 0.60 -17.46
C TYR A 26 -12.57 -0.48 -16.40
N LEU A 27 -11.83 -1.53 -16.73
CA LEU A 27 -11.23 -2.45 -15.75
C LEU A 27 -9.87 -1.86 -15.34
N VAL A 28 -9.70 -1.60 -14.06
CA VAL A 28 -8.46 -1.02 -13.50
C VAL A 28 -8.01 -1.80 -12.28
N GLY A 29 -6.75 -1.65 -11.92
CA GLY A 29 -6.19 -2.36 -10.79
C GLY A 29 -4.68 -2.26 -10.75
N GLY A 30 -4.06 -3.24 -10.09
CA GLY A 30 -2.63 -3.44 -10.07
C GLY A 30 -2.31 -4.89 -9.72
N THR A 31 -1.12 -5.33 -10.12
CA THR A 31 -0.58 -6.65 -9.81
C THR A 31 0.90 -6.51 -9.49
N GLU A 32 1.42 -7.37 -8.64
CA GLU A 32 2.84 -7.54 -8.42
C GLU A 32 3.13 -9.00 -8.08
N SER A 33 4.21 -9.54 -8.64
CA SER A 33 4.76 -10.83 -8.21
C SER A 33 6.25 -10.64 -7.92
N MET A 34 6.52 -10.16 -6.71
CA MET A 34 7.87 -9.88 -6.23
C MET A 34 8.70 -11.16 -6.11
N SER A 35 8.09 -12.28 -5.76
CA SER A 35 8.77 -13.59 -5.67
C SER A 35 9.32 -14.07 -7.02
N ASN A 36 8.78 -13.56 -8.14
CA ASN A 36 9.19 -13.95 -9.49
C ASN A 36 10.07 -12.89 -10.18
N ILE A 37 10.50 -11.83 -9.48
CA ILE A 37 11.40 -10.84 -10.06
C ILE A 37 12.78 -11.47 -10.31
N PRO A 38 13.33 -11.36 -11.54
CA PRO A 38 14.56 -12.06 -11.90
C PRO A 38 15.82 -11.34 -11.43
N TYR A 39 16.93 -12.06 -11.45
CA TYR A 39 18.25 -11.45 -11.51
C TYR A 39 18.58 -10.99 -12.94
N ILE A 40 19.33 -9.90 -13.06
CA ILE A 40 19.71 -9.29 -14.35
C ILE A 40 21.23 -9.16 -14.50
N LEU A 41 21.71 -9.34 -15.72
CA LEU A 41 23.11 -9.14 -16.12
C LEU A 41 23.21 -7.93 -17.07
N LYS A 42 23.56 -6.77 -16.51
CA LYS A 42 23.68 -5.51 -17.27
C LYS A 42 24.93 -5.52 -18.15
N GLY A 43 24.77 -5.41 -19.46
CA GLY A 43 25.89 -5.44 -20.43
C GLY A 43 26.04 -6.76 -21.18
N ALA A 44 25.35 -7.84 -20.74
CA ALA A 44 25.37 -9.13 -21.43
C ALA A 44 24.98 -9.04 -22.92
N ARG A 45 24.10 -8.11 -23.29
CA ARG A 45 23.67 -7.88 -24.68
C ARG A 45 24.83 -7.58 -25.64
N TRP A 46 25.86 -6.87 -25.17
CA TRP A 46 26.99 -6.45 -26.01
C TRP A 46 28.31 -7.11 -25.60
N GLY A 47 28.26 -7.99 -24.60
CA GLY A 47 29.42 -8.70 -24.06
C GLY A 47 30.20 -7.89 -23.03
N TYR A 48 30.70 -8.58 -21.99
CA TYR A 48 31.48 -7.98 -20.90
C TYR A 48 32.97 -7.78 -21.23
N ARG A 49 33.42 -8.27 -22.38
CA ARG A 49 34.83 -8.32 -22.81
C ARG A 49 35.76 -9.13 -21.88
N LEU A 50 36.03 -8.67 -20.66
CA LEU A 50 36.95 -9.29 -19.69
C LEU A 50 36.63 -8.81 -18.27
N ARG A 51 36.95 -9.64 -17.25
CA ARG A 51 36.73 -9.44 -15.79
C ARG A 51 35.34 -9.88 -15.29
N HIS A 52 35.18 -9.84 -13.97
CA HIS A 52 33.93 -10.19 -13.30
C HIS A 52 32.79 -9.24 -13.69
N ALA A 53 31.58 -9.78 -13.72
CA ALA A 53 30.34 -9.04 -13.89
C ALA A 53 29.47 -9.24 -12.65
N GLU A 54 28.62 -8.26 -12.37
CA GLU A 54 27.66 -8.30 -11.28
C GLU A 54 26.33 -8.89 -11.76
N LEU A 55 25.82 -9.86 -11.01
CA LEU A 55 24.46 -10.39 -11.16
C LEU A 55 23.55 -9.61 -10.21
N THR A 56 22.77 -8.68 -10.76
CA THR A 56 21.94 -7.75 -9.97
C THR A 56 20.58 -8.36 -9.66
N ASP A 57 20.17 -8.34 -8.39
CA ASP A 57 18.78 -8.62 -8.00
C ASP A 57 17.90 -7.44 -8.45
N ALA A 58 16.98 -7.67 -9.40
CA ALA A 58 16.14 -6.58 -9.91
C ALA A 58 15.08 -6.11 -8.91
N LEU A 59 14.74 -6.91 -7.90
CA LEU A 59 13.85 -6.48 -6.82
C LEU A 59 14.59 -5.51 -5.91
N TRP A 60 15.83 -5.83 -5.53
CA TRP A 60 16.67 -4.92 -4.75
C TRP A 60 16.89 -3.58 -5.46
N GLU A 61 17.17 -3.64 -6.77
CA GLU A 61 17.27 -2.43 -7.59
C GLU A 61 15.93 -1.68 -7.67
N GLY A 62 14.80 -2.36 -7.87
CA GLY A 62 13.48 -1.74 -7.95
C GLY A 62 13.03 -1.08 -6.63
N LEU A 63 13.54 -1.54 -5.49
CA LEU A 63 13.33 -0.94 -4.17
C LEU A 63 14.39 0.11 -3.81
N THR A 64 15.33 0.40 -4.71
CA THR A 64 16.35 1.43 -4.52
C THR A 64 16.01 2.65 -5.34
N ASP A 65 15.91 3.81 -4.68
CA ASP A 65 15.64 5.05 -5.37
C ASP A 65 16.83 5.44 -6.27
N PRO A 66 16.62 5.65 -7.58
CA PRO A 66 17.71 5.94 -8.50
C PRO A 66 18.22 7.39 -8.41
N ILE A 67 17.52 8.27 -7.69
CA ILE A 67 17.86 9.70 -7.58
C ILE A 67 18.68 9.95 -6.32
N CYS A 68 18.22 9.50 -5.15
CA CYS A 68 18.96 9.64 -3.89
C CYS A 68 19.88 8.45 -3.58
N GLY A 69 19.78 7.35 -4.34
CA GLY A 69 20.62 6.17 -4.19
C GLY A 69 20.33 5.34 -2.93
N GLN A 70 19.16 5.55 -2.32
CA GLN A 70 18.78 4.89 -1.06
C GLN A 70 17.73 3.82 -1.28
N ILE A 71 17.93 2.64 -0.69
CA ILE A 71 16.87 1.65 -0.55
C ILE A 71 15.72 2.22 0.30
N MET A 72 14.48 1.84 0.01
CA MET A 72 13.30 2.44 0.66
C MET A 72 13.39 2.39 2.20
N GLY A 73 13.93 1.32 2.79
CA GLY A 73 14.11 1.23 4.24
C GLY A 73 15.07 2.28 4.81
N ARG A 74 16.08 2.73 4.05
CA ARG A 74 16.95 3.84 4.46
C ARG A 74 16.20 5.17 4.48
N THR A 75 15.24 5.38 3.57
CA THR A 75 14.37 6.58 3.59
C THR A 75 13.44 6.60 4.80
N ALA A 76 13.02 5.42 5.28
CA ALA A 76 12.25 5.29 6.51
C ALA A 76 13.10 5.65 7.75
N GLU A 77 14.37 5.25 7.80
CA GLU A 77 15.31 5.69 8.84
C GLU A 77 15.48 7.22 8.85
N ASN A 78 15.56 7.86 7.68
CA ASN A 78 15.65 9.33 7.62
C ASN A 78 14.42 9.99 8.26
N LEU A 79 13.22 9.42 8.08
CA LEU A 79 12.01 9.92 8.73
C LEU A 79 12.02 9.63 10.23
N ALA A 80 12.46 8.45 10.66
CA ALA A 80 12.59 8.13 12.08
C ALA A 80 13.53 9.13 12.79
N GLU A 81 14.69 9.44 12.18
CA GLU A 81 15.63 10.44 12.67
C GLU A 81 15.01 11.85 12.68
N LYS A 82 14.36 12.27 11.59
CA LYS A 82 13.80 13.62 11.44
C LYS A 82 12.66 13.91 12.42
N TYR A 83 11.81 12.92 12.68
CA TYR A 83 10.64 13.05 13.55
C TYR A 83 10.86 12.48 14.95
N ASN A 84 12.09 12.07 15.29
CA ASN A 84 12.46 11.44 16.57
C ASN A 84 11.59 10.23 16.94
N ILE A 85 11.28 9.39 15.96
CA ILE A 85 10.46 8.20 16.15
C ILE A 85 11.35 7.07 16.66
N SER A 86 11.08 6.61 17.87
CA SER A 86 11.83 5.55 18.51
C SER A 86 11.58 4.19 17.87
N ARG A 87 12.48 3.24 18.15
CA ARG A 87 12.29 1.82 17.81
C ARG A 87 11.04 1.23 18.48
N GLU A 88 10.80 1.59 19.74
CA GLU A 88 9.68 1.05 20.52
C GLU A 88 8.34 1.45 19.91
N GLU A 89 8.17 2.73 19.55
CA GLU A 89 6.95 3.21 18.87
C GLU A 89 6.69 2.48 17.54
N GLN A 90 7.75 2.20 16.77
CA GLN A 90 7.65 1.45 15.51
C GLN A 90 7.20 0.00 15.74
N ASP A 91 7.77 -0.66 16.74
CA ASP A 91 7.46 -2.05 17.07
C ASP A 91 6.05 -2.18 17.67
N GLU A 92 5.62 -1.23 18.50
CA GLU A 92 4.25 -1.15 19.02
C GLU A 92 3.22 -0.99 17.89
N TYR A 93 3.51 -0.09 16.94
CA TYR A 93 2.65 0.11 15.77
C TYR A 93 2.52 -1.18 14.94
N ALA A 94 3.65 -1.84 14.67
CA ALA A 94 3.69 -3.08 13.89
C ALA A 94 2.91 -4.23 14.56
N VAL A 95 3.11 -4.42 15.87
CA VAL A 95 2.36 -5.41 16.66
C VAL A 95 0.85 -5.11 16.59
N ASN A 96 0.46 -3.84 16.67
CA ASN A 96 -0.95 -3.47 16.55
C ASN A 96 -1.50 -3.74 15.14
N SER A 97 -0.72 -3.51 14.08
CA SER A 97 -1.11 -3.84 12.70
C SER A 97 -1.40 -5.34 12.56
N HIS A 98 -0.51 -6.21 13.05
CA HIS A 98 -0.71 -7.66 13.03
C HIS A 98 -1.91 -8.11 13.87
N LYS A 99 -2.15 -7.50 15.05
CA LYS A 99 -3.33 -7.79 15.86
C LYS A 99 -4.63 -7.44 15.13
N LYS A 100 -4.71 -6.25 14.52
CA LYS A 100 -5.88 -5.81 13.75
C LYS A 100 -6.14 -6.73 12.55
N ALA A 101 -5.09 -7.06 11.80
CA ALA A 101 -5.16 -7.98 10.65
C ALA A 101 -5.62 -9.39 11.05
N PHE A 102 -5.04 -9.94 12.12
CA PHE A 102 -5.46 -11.24 12.64
C PHE A 102 -6.94 -11.25 13.03
N MET A 103 -7.41 -10.23 13.75
CA MET A 103 -8.82 -10.13 14.13
C MET A 103 -9.74 -9.97 12.92
N ALA A 104 -9.37 -9.14 11.94
CA ALA A 104 -10.12 -8.95 10.71
C ALA A 104 -10.26 -10.26 9.91
N GLN A 105 -9.17 -11.01 9.74
CA GLN A 105 -9.19 -12.31 9.08
C GLN A 105 -10.05 -13.33 9.84
N ARG A 106 -9.93 -13.40 11.17
CA ARG A 106 -10.74 -14.30 12.01
C ARG A 106 -12.24 -13.96 12.00
N MET A 107 -12.58 -12.69 11.82
CA MET A 107 -13.95 -12.20 11.69
C MET A 107 -14.49 -12.30 10.26
N GLY A 108 -13.69 -12.81 9.30
CA GLY A 108 -14.08 -12.94 7.90
C GLY A 108 -14.23 -11.62 7.16
N LYS A 109 -13.60 -10.54 7.63
CA LYS A 109 -13.73 -9.20 7.01
C LYS A 109 -13.15 -9.11 5.61
N PHE A 110 -12.25 -10.02 5.23
CA PHE A 110 -11.65 -10.05 3.89
C PHE A 110 -12.35 -11.03 2.93
N ASN A 111 -13.38 -11.77 3.39
CA ASN A 111 -14.04 -12.80 2.58
C ASN A 111 -14.74 -12.22 1.34
N ASP A 112 -15.21 -10.97 1.43
CA ASP A 112 -15.91 -10.30 0.33
C ASP A 112 -14.95 -9.69 -0.71
N GLU A 113 -13.67 -9.49 -0.36
CA GLU A 113 -12.67 -8.86 -1.24
C GLU A 113 -11.64 -9.85 -1.81
N ILE A 114 -11.43 -11.00 -1.18
CA ILE A 114 -10.49 -12.02 -1.64
C ILE A 114 -11.15 -12.94 -2.66
N VAL A 115 -10.52 -13.03 -3.84
CA VAL A 115 -10.81 -14.05 -4.85
C VAL A 115 -9.89 -15.25 -4.63
N PRO A 116 -10.41 -16.49 -4.46
CA PRO A 116 -9.58 -17.69 -4.31
C PRO A 116 -8.64 -17.91 -5.49
N VAL A 117 -7.37 -18.22 -5.21
CA VAL A 117 -6.36 -18.54 -6.22
C VAL A 117 -5.91 -19.99 -6.05
N GLU A 118 -6.05 -20.81 -7.09
CA GLU A 118 -5.48 -22.15 -7.12
C GLU A 118 -3.99 -22.10 -7.45
N VAL A 119 -3.16 -22.65 -6.57
CA VAL A 119 -1.71 -22.74 -6.75
C VAL A 119 -1.32 -24.21 -6.90
N THR A 120 -0.68 -24.54 -8.03
CA THR A 120 -0.06 -25.84 -8.24
C THR A 120 1.36 -25.81 -7.73
N LYS A 121 1.63 -26.55 -6.65
CA LYS A 121 2.99 -26.74 -6.16
C LYS A 121 3.68 -27.83 -6.98
N LYS A 122 4.97 -27.64 -7.27
CA LYS A 122 5.84 -28.68 -7.81
C LYS A 122 6.88 -29.07 -6.77
N VAL A 123 6.93 -30.34 -6.40
CA VAL A 123 7.93 -30.91 -5.49
C VAL A 123 8.71 -31.97 -6.24
N ALA A 124 10.03 -31.85 -6.29
CA ALA A 124 10.91 -32.77 -7.04
C ALA A 124 10.51 -32.97 -8.51
N GLY A 125 9.98 -31.92 -9.16
CA GLY A 125 9.53 -31.97 -10.56
C GLY A 125 8.16 -32.61 -10.79
N GLN A 126 7.49 -33.10 -9.75
CA GLN A 126 6.12 -33.64 -9.81
C GLN A 126 5.11 -32.60 -9.31
N GLU A 127 3.96 -32.51 -9.96
CA GLU A 127 2.85 -31.70 -9.48
C GLU A 127 2.25 -32.37 -8.23
N VAL A 128 2.22 -31.63 -7.12
CA VAL A 128 1.52 -32.06 -5.91
C VAL A 128 0.12 -31.45 -5.86
N ALA A 129 -0.67 -31.82 -4.84
CA ALA A 129 -2.04 -31.34 -4.68
C ALA A 129 -2.14 -29.82 -4.80
N LYS A 130 -3.15 -29.36 -5.54
CA LYS A 130 -3.48 -27.94 -5.65
C LYS A 130 -3.85 -27.40 -4.27
N GLU A 131 -3.29 -26.25 -3.93
CA GLU A 131 -3.70 -25.47 -2.76
C GLU A 131 -4.57 -24.32 -3.22
N VAL A 132 -5.65 -24.04 -2.49
CA VAL A 132 -6.49 -22.87 -2.76
C VAL A 132 -6.14 -21.80 -1.74
N VAL A 133 -5.47 -20.75 -2.19
CA VAL A 133 -5.12 -19.60 -1.37
C VAL A 133 -6.35 -18.71 -1.24
N THR A 134 -6.84 -18.55 -0.01
CA THR A 134 -8.05 -17.77 0.33
C THR A 134 -7.84 -16.80 1.49
N GLN A 135 -6.62 -16.71 2.01
CA GLN A 135 -6.28 -15.90 3.18
C GLN A 135 -4.93 -15.23 2.98
N ASP A 136 -4.74 -14.07 3.59
CA ASP A 136 -3.43 -13.43 3.69
C ASP A 136 -2.52 -14.26 4.62
N GLU A 137 -1.31 -14.58 4.15
CA GLU A 137 -0.39 -15.49 4.85
C GLU A 137 0.69 -14.77 5.68
N THR A 138 0.81 -13.45 5.54
CA THR A 138 1.88 -12.66 6.17
C THR A 138 1.57 -12.24 7.61
N ILE A 139 0.36 -12.51 8.09
CA ILE A 139 -0.10 -12.14 9.43
C ILE A 139 0.62 -13.00 10.49
N ASN A 140 1.39 -12.35 11.37
CA ASN A 140 2.03 -12.98 12.52
C ASN A 140 1.24 -12.70 13.83
N PRO A 141 0.32 -13.58 14.24
CA PRO A 141 -0.43 -13.42 15.50
C PRO A 141 0.44 -13.56 16.75
N GLY A 142 1.64 -14.14 16.60
CA GLY A 142 2.59 -14.35 17.69
C GLY A 142 3.54 -13.19 17.92
N LEU A 143 3.49 -12.12 17.11
CA LEU A 143 4.37 -10.96 17.26
C LEU A 143 4.02 -10.17 18.52
N THR A 144 5.03 -9.89 19.34
CA THR A 144 4.93 -9.03 20.53
C THR A 144 6.05 -8.00 20.47
N VAL A 145 5.95 -6.90 21.24
CA VAL A 145 6.99 -5.87 21.28
C VAL A 145 8.34 -6.46 21.69
N GLN A 146 8.34 -7.40 22.65
CA GLN A 146 9.55 -8.09 23.09
C GLN A 146 10.19 -8.93 21.96
N LYS A 147 9.36 -9.60 21.14
CA LYS A 147 9.87 -10.36 19.99
C LYS A 147 10.33 -9.44 18.87
N ALA A 148 9.58 -8.37 18.60
CA ALA A 148 9.94 -7.36 17.61
C ALA A 148 11.29 -6.71 17.95
N ALA A 149 11.55 -6.40 19.23
CA ALA A 149 12.81 -5.83 19.69
C ALA A 149 14.05 -6.72 19.42
N LEU A 150 13.88 -8.03 19.25
CA LEU A 150 14.99 -8.95 18.92
C LEU A 150 15.43 -8.85 17.46
N TYR A 151 14.64 -8.24 16.58
CA TYR A 151 15.00 -8.10 15.18
C TYR A 151 16.11 -7.04 15.02
N PRO A 152 17.16 -7.33 14.24
CA PRO A 152 18.20 -6.35 13.95
C PRO A 152 17.67 -5.26 13.01
N ALA A 153 18.21 -4.05 13.15
CA ALA A 153 18.06 -3.03 12.12
C ALA A 153 18.87 -3.44 10.89
N VAL A 154 18.27 -3.33 9.70
CA VAL A 154 18.84 -3.88 8.45
C VAL A 154 19.19 -2.82 7.40
N PHE A 155 18.74 -1.58 7.59
CA PHE A 155 18.91 -0.51 6.59
C PHE A 155 19.92 0.58 6.98
N LYS A 156 20.30 0.63 8.26
CA LYS A 156 21.32 1.54 8.79
C LYS A 156 21.95 0.90 10.03
N GLU A 157 23.27 0.98 10.17
CA GLU A 157 23.94 0.64 11.42
C GLU A 157 23.44 1.55 12.55
N GLY A 158 23.05 0.96 13.69
CA GLY A 158 22.40 1.68 14.77
C GLY A 158 21.02 2.24 14.43
N GLY A 159 20.40 1.74 13.35
CA GLY A 159 19.06 2.14 12.90
C GLY A 159 17.92 1.59 13.77
N THR A 160 16.70 1.93 13.37
CA THR A 160 15.44 1.60 14.06
C THR A 160 14.50 0.74 13.21
N VAL A 161 14.68 0.72 11.89
CA VAL A 161 13.80 0.01 10.96
C VAL A 161 14.26 -1.44 10.81
N THR A 162 13.32 -2.36 11.02
CA THR A 162 13.57 -3.80 11.07
C THR A 162 12.53 -4.58 10.28
N PRO A 163 12.78 -5.86 9.95
CA PRO A 163 11.77 -6.71 9.33
C PRO A 163 10.47 -6.84 10.13
N ALA A 164 10.50 -6.62 11.45
CA ALA A 164 9.30 -6.70 12.29
C ALA A 164 8.42 -5.44 12.18
N ASN A 165 8.97 -4.30 11.76
CA ASN A 165 8.27 -3.01 11.67
C ASN A 165 8.25 -2.41 10.25
N SER A 166 8.54 -3.24 9.25
CA SER A 166 8.43 -2.97 7.82
C SER A 166 7.48 -3.96 7.15
N CYS A 167 6.85 -3.57 6.04
CA CYS A 167 6.10 -4.52 5.23
C CYS A 167 7.01 -5.63 4.66
N PRO A 168 6.52 -6.88 4.54
CA PRO A 168 7.24 -7.92 3.84
C PRO A 168 7.19 -7.71 2.32
N ILE A 169 8.11 -8.37 1.63
CA ILE A 169 7.99 -8.65 0.19
C ILE A 169 6.81 -9.59 0.00
N SER A 170 5.92 -9.30 -0.95
CA SER A 170 4.67 -10.03 -1.10
C SER A 170 4.15 -9.99 -2.54
N ASP A 171 3.38 -11.02 -2.89
CA ASP A 171 2.70 -11.14 -4.18
C ASP A 171 1.21 -10.83 -4.05
N GLY A 172 0.60 -10.27 -5.08
CA GLY A 172 -0.83 -10.03 -5.08
C GLY A 172 -1.33 -9.21 -6.25
N ALA A 173 -2.64 -9.28 -6.47
CA ALA A 173 -3.33 -8.47 -7.47
C ALA A 173 -4.68 -8.02 -6.92
N ALA A 174 -5.12 -6.84 -7.35
CA ALA A 174 -6.45 -6.32 -7.05
C ALA A 174 -6.96 -5.56 -8.27
N ALA A 175 -8.25 -5.68 -8.55
CA ALA A 175 -8.91 -5.05 -9.68
C ALA A 175 -10.33 -4.61 -9.34
N MET A 176 -10.82 -3.63 -10.07
CA MET A 176 -12.17 -3.08 -9.94
C MET A 176 -12.65 -2.52 -11.28
N ILE A 177 -13.96 -2.37 -11.40
CA ILE A 177 -14.58 -1.68 -12.52
C ILE A 177 -14.85 -0.24 -12.11
N VAL A 178 -14.40 0.71 -12.93
CA VAL A 178 -14.71 2.14 -12.80
C VAL A 178 -15.56 2.54 -14.00
N CYS A 179 -16.73 3.13 -13.75
CA CYS A 179 -17.66 3.52 -14.82
C CYS A 179 -18.47 4.77 -14.44
N THR A 180 -19.16 5.34 -15.43
CA THR A 180 -20.18 6.37 -15.20
C THR A 180 -21.41 5.77 -14.50
N ALA A 181 -22.14 6.60 -13.75
CA ALA A 181 -23.38 6.15 -13.09
C ALA A 181 -24.44 5.72 -14.12
N GLU A 182 -24.50 6.42 -15.24
CA GLU A 182 -25.35 6.12 -16.39
C GLU A 182 -25.02 4.75 -16.97
N LYS A 183 -23.72 4.44 -17.15
CA LYS A 183 -23.30 3.14 -17.67
C LYS A 183 -23.58 2.01 -16.69
N ALA A 184 -23.35 2.25 -15.40
CA ALA A 184 -23.71 1.29 -14.36
C ALA A 184 -25.21 0.96 -14.40
N ALA A 185 -26.06 1.98 -14.49
CA ALA A 185 -27.52 1.82 -14.59
C ALA A 185 -27.93 1.07 -15.87
N GLN A 186 -27.34 1.42 -17.03
CA GLN A 186 -27.60 0.73 -18.31
C GLN A 186 -27.30 -0.77 -18.22
N LEU A 187 -26.22 -1.14 -17.51
CA LEU A 187 -25.76 -2.53 -17.39
C LEU A 187 -26.38 -3.27 -16.18
N GLY A 188 -27.23 -2.62 -15.38
CA GLY A 188 -27.79 -3.18 -14.16
C GLY A 188 -26.75 -3.46 -13.06
N LEU A 189 -25.61 -2.76 -13.09
CA LEU A 189 -24.56 -2.86 -12.07
C LEU A 189 -24.95 -2.04 -10.83
N LYS A 190 -24.53 -2.50 -9.65
CA LYS A 190 -24.70 -1.80 -8.37
C LYS A 190 -23.35 -1.19 -7.94
N PRO A 191 -23.13 0.13 -8.11
CA PRO A 191 -21.91 0.77 -7.65
C PRO A 191 -21.77 0.65 -6.13
N THR A 192 -20.53 0.51 -5.65
CA THR A 192 -20.22 0.29 -4.22
C THR A 192 -19.54 1.51 -3.58
N ALA A 193 -18.96 2.38 -4.40
CA ALA A 193 -18.34 3.63 -4.00
C ALA A 193 -18.32 4.61 -5.17
N ARG A 194 -18.13 5.90 -4.84
CA ARG A 194 -17.92 6.99 -5.79
C ARG A 194 -16.55 7.60 -5.56
N ILE A 195 -15.78 7.79 -6.63
CA ILE A 195 -14.53 8.56 -6.57
C ILE A 195 -14.89 10.05 -6.43
N VAL A 196 -14.51 10.66 -5.30
CA VAL A 196 -14.82 12.07 -5.00
C VAL A 196 -13.69 12.97 -5.51
N ALA A 197 -12.46 12.65 -5.12
CA ALA A 197 -11.28 13.40 -5.51
C ALA A 197 -10.04 12.51 -5.39
N TYR A 198 -8.96 12.95 -6.03
CA TYR A 198 -7.63 12.41 -5.83
C TYR A 198 -6.62 13.55 -5.92
N ALA A 199 -5.46 13.34 -5.33
CA ALA A 199 -4.31 14.21 -5.49
C ALA A 199 -3.00 13.44 -5.41
N TYR A 200 -1.99 14.01 -6.07
CA TYR A 200 -0.61 13.60 -5.92
C TYR A 200 0.21 14.76 -5.37
N ALA A 201 1.25 14.44 -4.61
CA ALA A 201 2.26 15.40 -4.17
C ALA A 201 3.65 14.87 -4.47
N ALA A 202 4.58 15.78 -4.76
CA ALA A 202 6.00 15.49 -4.82
C ALA A 202 6.65 15.96 -3.51
N VAL A 203 7.64 15.22 -3.06
CA VAL A 203 8.46 15.46 -1.88
C VAL A 203 9.90 15.08 -2.21
N ASP A 204 10.83 15.36 -1.29
CA ASP A 204 12.20 14.87 -1.42
C ASP A 204 12.23 13.33 -1.47
N PRO A 205 12.87 12.70 -2.48
CA PRO A 205 13.03 11.24 -2.54
C PRO A 205 13.66 10.61 -1.29
N ALA A 206 14.57 11.30 -0.60
CA ALA A 206 15.17 10.82 0.65
C ALA A 206 14.16 10.77 1.83
N TYR A 207 13.01 11.43 1.69
CA TYR A 207 11.92 11.47 2.66
C TYR A 207 10.59 11.06 2.02
N MET A 208 10.62 10.21 0.99
CA MET A 208 9.44 9.84 0.19
C MET A 208 8.25 9.35 1.03
N GLY A 209 8.52 8.73 2.18
CA GLY A 209 7.52 8.25 3.12
C GLY A 209 6.52 9.33 3.58
N ILE A 210 6.90 10.60 3.58
CA ILE A 210 6.02 11.70 4.00
C ILE A 210 5.01 12.15 2.94
N GLY A 211 5.10 11.59 1.73
CA GLY A 211 4.20 11.88 0.61
C GLY A 211 2.70 11.97 0.96
N PRO A 212 2.12 11.04 1.74
CA PRO A 212 0.71 11.09 2.16
C PRO A 212 0.32 12.39 2.85
N ALA A 213 1.18 12.92 3.74
CA ALA A 213 0.90 14.16 4.48
C ALA A 213 0.84 15.40 3.58
N HIS A 214 1.33 15.32 2.35
CA HIS A 214 1.19 16.38 1.34
C HIS A 214 0.09 16.09 0.31
N ALA A 215 -0.23 14.82 0.07
CA ALA A 215 -1.27 14.41 -0.88
C ALA A 215 -2.67 14.52 -0.27
N MET A 216 -2.86 14.10 0.99
CA MET A 216 -4.15 14.13 1.70
C MET A 216 -4.75 15.55 1.75
N PRO A 217 -4.03 16.60 2.23
CA PRO A 217 -4.57 17.97 2.24
C PRO A 217 -5.04 18.46 0.87
N LYS A 218 -4.32 18.10 -0.20
CA LYS A 218 -4.67 18.47 -1.57
C LYS A 218 -5.95 17.77 -2.04
N ALA A 219 -6.09 16.49 -1.74
CA ALA A 219 -7.29 15.72 -2.09
C ALA A 219 -8.52 16.24 -1.33
N LEU A 220 -8.38 16.47 -0.01
CA LEU A 220 -9.41 17.04 0.85
C LEU A 220 -9.88 18.41 0.33
N LYS A 221 -8.94 19.31 0.06
CA LYS A 221 -9.23 20.63 -0.53
C LYS A 221 -9.97 20.52 -1.86
N LYS A 222 -9.57 19.59 -2.74
CA LYS A 222 -10.23 19.35 -4.03
C LYS A 222 -11.65 18.79 -3.86
N ALA A 223 -11.88 17.97 -2.85
CA ALA A 223 -13.19 17.42 -2.51
C ALA A 223 -14.10 18.43 -1.76
N GLY A 224 -13.55 19.54 -1.25
CA GLY A 224 -14.27 20.44 -0.34
C GLY A 224 -14.57 19.79 1.01
N LEU A 225 -13.76 18.82 1.43
CA LEU A 225 -13.91 18.08 2.68
C LEU A 225 -12.82 18.47 3.67
N LYS A 226 -13.07 18.21 4.96
CA LYS A 226 -12.08 18.28 6.02
C LYS A 226 -11.70 16.87 6.48
N LEU A 227 -10.61 16.74 7.24
CA LEU A 227 -10.19 15.43 7.75
C LEU A 227 -11.24 14.85 8.71
N GLU A 228 -11.97 15.70 9.43
CA GLU A 228 -13.00 15.27 10.38
C GLU A 228 -14.20 14.59 9.69
N ASP A 229 -14.44 14.90 8.41
CA ASP A 229 -15.48 14.27 7.58
C ASP A 229 -15.11 12.85 7.15
N ILE A 230 -13.86 12.44 7.33
CA ILE A 230 -13.35 11.12 6.94
C ILE A 230 -13.54 10.13 8.09
N ASP A 231 -14.14 8.98 7.80
CA ASP A 231 -14.45 7.96 8.81
C ASP A 231 -13.43 6.80 8.81
N VAL A 232 -12.79 6.55 7.66
CA VAL A 232 -11.82 5.46 7.48
C VAL A 232 -10.64 5.94 6.64
N ILE A 233 -9.43 5.65 7.09
CA ILE A 233 -8.19 5.97 6.39
C ILE A 233 -7.41 4.66 6.22
N GLU A 234 -7.26 4.20 4.98
CA GLU A 234 -6.26 3.22 4.59
C GLU A 234 -4.97 3.97 4.21
N LEU A 235 -4.04 4.07 5.15
CA LEU A 235 -2.70 4.60 4.96
C LEU A 235 -1.74 3.43 4.78
N ASN A 236 -1.19 3.24 3.58
CA ASN A 236 -0.26 2.16 3.32
C ASN A 236 0.92 2.16 4.30
N GLU A 237 1.22 0.99 4.87
CA GLU A 237 2.24 0.82 5.91
C GLU A 237 3.52 0.23 5.30
N ALA A 238 4.21 1.00 4.44
CA ALA A 238 5.50 0.54 3.92
C ALA A 238 6.50 0.32 5.07
N PHE A 239 6.51 1.24 6.03
CA PHE A 239 7.30 1.18 7.25
C PHE A 239 6.55 1.85 8.41
N ALA A 240 6.68 1.34 9.63
CA ALA A 240 6.05 1.95 10.80
C ALA A 240 6.54 3.40 11.01
N ALA A 241 7.84 3.66 10.84
CA ALA A 241 8.42 5.00 10.89
C ALA A 241 7.72 5.98 9.94
N GLN A 242 7.39 5.51 8.72
CA GLN A 242 6.71 6.34 7.73
C GLN A 242 5.28 6.68 8.16
N VAL A 243 4.53 5.71 8.67
CA VAL A 243 3.14 5.91 9.12
C VAL A 243 3.09 6.90 10.28
N LEU A 244 3.97 6.70 11.27
CA LEU A 244 4.08 7.58 12.44
C LEU A 244 4.51 9.00 12.03
N ALA A 245 5.46 9.13 11.10
CA ALA A 245 5.88 10.44 10.58
C ALA A 245 4.73 11.18 9.87
N VAL A 246 3.91 10.49 9.07
CA VAL A 246 2.72 11.07 8.43
C VAL A 246 1.74 11.60 9.47
N ALA A 247 1.47 10.82 10.52
CA ALA A 247 0.57 11.25 11.59
C ALA A 247 1.09 12.49 12.34
N ILE A 248 2.39 12.53 12.66
CA ILE A 248 3.02 13.70 13.31
C ILE A 248 2.93 14.93 12.40
N GLU A 249 3.25 14.77 11.11
CA GLU A 249 3.22 15.86 10.14
C GLU A 249 1.81 16.40 9.90
N MET A 250 0.79 15.53 9.82
CA MET A 250 -0.61 15.96 9.73
C MET A 250 -1.02 16.79 10.96
N ARG A 251 -0.62 16.37 12.17
CA ARG A 251 -0.86 17.17 13.39
C ARG A 251 -0.13 18.51 13.37
N ASN A 252 1.11 18.55 12.91
CA ASN A 252 1.88 19.79 12.76
C ASN A 252 1.23 20.77 11.79
N GLN A 253 0.53 20.27 10.77
CA GLN A 253 -0.26 21.07 9.83
C GLN A 253 -1.63 21.50 10.38
N GLY A 254 -1.97 21.13 11.62
CA GLY A 254 -3.21 21.54 12.29
C GLY A 254 -4.40 20.60 12.07
N TYR A 255 -4.17 19.37 11.59
CA TYR A 255 -5.22 18.37 11.46
C TYR A 255 -5.37 17.53 12.73
N ASP A 256 -6.61 17.20 13.10
CA ASP A 256 -6.90 16.30 14.22
C ASP A 256 -6.75 14.83 13.79
N TRP A 257 -5.56 14.26 14.00
CA TRP A 257 -5.26 12.89 13.59
C TRP A 257 -5.73 11.85 14.60
N ASP A 258 -6.78 11.13 14.24
CA ASP A 258 -7.39 10.05 15.02
C ASP A 258 -6.94 8.66 14.53
N TRP A 259 -6.15 7.97 15.36
CA TRP A 259 -5.68 6.61 15.10
C TRP A 259 -6.78 5.56 15.03
N SER A 260 -7.96 5.81 15.59
CA SER A 260 -9.09 4.86 15.55
C SER A 260 -9.70 4.70 14.15
N LYS A 261 -9.43 5.66 13.27
CA LYS A 261 -9.85 5.67 11.86
C LYS A 261 -8.84 5.03 10.91
N VAL A 262 -7.60 4.81 11.36
CA VAL A 262 -6.47 4.42 10.50
C VAL A 262 -6.26 2.91 10.49
N ASN A 263 -6.31 2.32 9.29
CA ASN A 263 -6.08 0.90 9.00
C ASN A 263 -6.84 0.00 10.00
N PRO A 264 -8.16 0.13 10.12
CA PRO A 264 -8.93 -0.56 11.16
C PRO A 264 -8.81 -2.08 11.13
N ASN A 265 -8.46 -2.64 9.96
CA ASN A 265 -8.28 -4.07 9.73
C ASN A 265 -6.80 -4.48 9.63
N GLY A 266 -5.88 -3.64 10.11
CA GLY A 266 -4.44 -3.82 9.89
C GLY A 266 -4.01 -3.30 8.52
N GLY A 267 -2.71 -3.17 8.29
CA GLY A 267 -2.18 -2.66 7.04
C GLY A 267 -1.00 -3.48 6.53
N ALA A 268 -0.22 -2.90 5.63
CA ALA A 268 0.78 -3.62 4.84
C ALA A 268 1.94 -4.23 5.65
N ILE A 269 2.20 -3.77 6.88
CA ILE A 269 3.15 -4.46 7.79
C ILE A 269 2.67 -5.89 8.03
N ALA A 270 1.37 -6.07 8.23
CA ALA A 270 0.76 -7.35 8.54
C ALA A 270 0.22 -8.11 7.32
N LEU A 271 -0.22 -7.37 6.30
CA LEU A 271 -0.95 -7.90 5.14
C LEU A 271 -0.09 -7.94 3.87
N GLY A 272 1.15 -7.47 3.91
CA GLY A 272 2.05 -7.39 2.75
C GLY A 272 1.82 -6.15 1.88
N HIS A 273 2.87 -5.82 1.11
CA HIS A 273 2.95 -4.68 0.20
C HIS A 273 3.34 -5.12 -1.24
N PRO A 274 2.43 -5.77 -2.00
CA PRO A 274 2.67 -6.04 -3.42
C PRO A 274 2.67 -4.71 -4.17
N VAL A 275 3.86 -4.18 -4.49
CA VAL A 275 4.09 -2.76 -4.82
C VAL A 275 3.11 -2.23 -5.87
N GLY A 276 3.03 -2.88 -7.04
CA GLY A 276 2.10 -2.48 -8.10
C GLY A 276 0.61 -2.60 -7.76
N ALA A 277 0.24 -3.54 -6.87
CA ALA A 277 -1.15 -3.86 -6.53
C ALA A 277 -1.70 -3.12 -5.30
N THR A 278 -0.82 -2.62 -4.44
CA THR A 278 -1.17 -2.17 -3.09
C THR A 278 -2.29 -1.13 -3.08
N ALA A 279 -2.23 -0.12 -3.94
CA ALA A 279 -3.32 0.87 -4.01
C ALA A 279 -4.68 0.26 -4.36
N ALA A 280 -4.72 -0.62 -5.36
CA ALA A 280 -5.98 -1.27 -5.74
C ALA A 280 -6.49 -2.19 -4.61
N LYS A 281 -5.58 -2.86 -3.90
CA LYS A 281 -5.88 -3.66 -2.71
C LYS A 281 -6.51 -2.79 -1.61
N LEU A 282 -5.86 -1.68 -1.25
CA LEU A 282 -6.36 -0.79 -0.20
C LEU A 282 -7.70 -0.15 -0.57
N VAL A 283 -7.94 0.16 -1.85
CA VAL A 283 -9.27 0.62 -2.31
C VAL A 283 -10.34 -0.45 -2.11
N ALA A 284 -10.04 -1.73 -2.36
CA ALA A 284 -10.98 -2.82 -2.09
C ALA A 284 -11.28 -2.91 -0.59
N THR A 285 -10.24 -2.99 0.25
CA THR A 285 -10.35 -3.02 1.71
C THR A 285 -11.14 -1.83 2.26
N LEU A 286 -10.82 -0.61 1.80
CA LEU A 286 -11.49 0.63 2.17
C LEU A 286 -12.98 0.58 1.80
N THR A 287 -13.30 0.17 0.57
CA THR A 287 -14.68 0.10 0.08
C THR A 287 -15.52 -0.80 0.96
N TYR A 288 -15.03 -2.00 1.28
CA TYR A 288 -15.78 -2.94 2.12
C TYR A 288 -15.86 -2.50 3.59
N GLU A 289 -14.78 -1.97 4.17
CA GLU A 289 -14.84 -1.46 5.55
C GLU A 289 -15.78 -0.25 5.67
N MET A 290 -15.84 0.61 4.66
CA MET A 290 -16.81 1.71 4.62
C MET A 290 -18.25 1.19 4.67
N GLN A 291 -18.56 0.09 3.96
CA GLN A 291 -19.88 -0.57 4.07
C GLN A 291 -20.16 -1.08 5.48
N ARG A 292 -19.20 -1.82 6.06
CA ARG A 292 -19.35 -2.40 7.41
C ARG A 292 -19.60 -1.33 8.47
N ARG A 293 -18.92 -0.17 8.35
CA ARG A 293 -19.06 0.96 9.28
C ARG A 293 -20.20 1.91 8.96
N LYS A 294 -20.84 1.75 7.79
CA LYS A 294 -21.72 2.77 7.20
C LYS A 294 -21.06 4.14 7.09
N ALA A 295 -19.73 4.16 6.96
CA ALA A 295 -18.92 5.35 6.78
C ALA A 295 -19.37 6.11 5.52
N ARG A 296 -19.39 7.44 5.56
CA ARG A 296 -19.72 8.21 4.37
C ARG A 296 -18.50 8.40 3.49
N TYR A 297 -17.38 8.83 4.06
CA TYR A 297 -16.15 9.11 3.32
C TYR A 297 -14.97 8.31 3.85
N GLY A 298 -14.10 7.91 2.92
CA GLY A 298 -12.88 7.20 3.22
C GLY A 298 -11.71 7.66 2.36
N ILE A 299 -10.49 7.46 2.86
CA ILE A 299 -9.23 7.78 2.18
C ILE A 299 -8.41 6.52 1.96
N ASP A 300 -7.88 6.34 0.75
CA ASP A 300 -6.71 5.50 0.47
C ASP A 300 -5.53 6.44 0.17
N THR A 301 -4.43 6.30 0.92
CA THR A 301 -3.24 7.14 0.75
C THR A 301 -1.94 6.37 0.98
N MET A 302 -0.88 6.78 0.28
CA MET A 302 0.41 6.09 0.34
C MET A 302 1.59 6.95 -0.09
N CYS A 303 2.75 6.62 0.48
CA CYS A 303 4.04 7.06 -0.02
C CYS A 303 4.40 6.31 -1.29
N VAL A 304 5.29 6.91 -2.08
CA VAL A 304 5.70 6.39 -3.37
C VAL A 304 7.20 6.66 -3.55
N GLY A 305 7.98 5.60 -3.78
CA GLY A 305 9.41 5.72 -4.09
C GLY A 305 9.65 6.70 -5.25
N GLY A 306 10.77 7.43 -5.25
CA GLY A 306 10.95 8.58 -6.15
C GLY A 306 10.41 9.90 -5.61
N GLY A 307 10.03 9.97 -4.32
CA GLY A 307 9.63 11.23 -3.67
C GLY A 307 8.22 11.68 -4.05
N GLN A 308 7.23 10.80 -3.91
CA GLN A 308 5.84 11.13 -4.23
C GLN A 308 4.88 10.64 -3.14
N GLY A 309 3.66 11.18 -3.14
CA GLY A 309 2.53 10.69 -2.37
C GLY A 309 1.26 10.68 -3.20
N GLY A 310 0.40 9.69 -2.98
CA GLY A 310 -0.92 9.58 -3.58
C GLY A 310 -2.02 9.58 -2.52
N CYS A 311 -3.17 10.17 -2.86
CA CYS A 311 -4.38 10.12 -2.05
C CYS A 311 -5.61 10.04 -2.96
N LEU A 312 -6.52 9.12 -2.64
CA LEU A 312 -7.83 8.94 -3.26
C LEU A 312 -8.90 9.05 -2.18
N ILE A 313 -9.98 9.79 -2.46
CA ILE A 313 -11.14 9.94 -1.58
C ILE A 313 -12.33 9.24 -2.22
N LEU A 314 -12.97 8.37 -1.45
CA LEU A 314 -14.18 7.66 -1.84
C LEU A 314 -15.36 8.13 -0.99
N GLU A 315 -16.55 8.19 -1.61
CA GLU A 315 -17.83 8.24 -0.90
C GLU A 315 -18.52 6.89 -1.02
N ARG A 316 -19.09 6.40 0.08
CA ARG A 316 -19.82 5.14 0.12
C ARG A 316 -21.11 5.24 -0.69
N ILE A 317 -21.34 4.27 -1.57
CA ILE A 317 -22.66 4.01 -2.14
C ILE A 317 -23.20 2.75 -1.44
N PRO A 318 -24.34 2.83 -0.74
CA PRO A 318 -24.88 1.67 -0.03
C PRO A 318 -25.11 0.46 -0.95
N MET A 319 -24.75 -0.75 -0.48
CA MET A 319 -24.90 -2.01 -1.24
C MET A 319 -26.29 -2.67 -1.11
N ASP A 320 -27.17 -2.13 -0.25
CA ASP A 320 -28.54 -2.58 0.01
C ASP A 320 -29.54 -2.25 -1.11
#